data_AF-A0A5B6YN84-F1
#
_entry.id   AF-A0A5B6YN84-F1
#
_cell.length_a   1.000
_cell.length_b   1.000
_cell.length_c   1.000
_cell.angle_alpha   90.00
_cell.angle_beta   90.00
_cell.angle_gamma   90.00
#
_symmetry.space_group_name_H-M   'P 1'
#
loop_
_entity.id
_entity.type
_entity.pdbx_description
1 polymer ?
#
loop_
_entity_poly.entity_id
_entity_poly.type
_entity_poly.pdbx_seq_one_letter_code
_entity_poly.pdbx_strand_id
1 'polypeptide(L)'
;SRLLVFRSTATMRWLSTSTATDMAMSLMATSTTVTKDNKNSLYHRLSALRRTEAVGDIIDEWEKEGKPVKREQIISSVYQLRKAKKYHHAIQIYDWMEKRKNTMNNADHAIRIDLLSKTDGVASAEKYF
;
A
#
# COMPACT_ATOMS: atom_id res chain seq x y z
N SER A 1 -17.45 -45.02 23.75
CA SER A 1 -17.17 -43.61 24.07
C SER A 1 -17.19 -42.78 22.80
N ARG A 2 -18.23 -41.96 22.59
CA ARG A 2 -18.39 -41.05 21.43
C ARG A 2 -18.45 -39.63 21.96
N LEU A 3 -17.55 -38.75 21.54
CA LEU A 3 -17.65 -37.31 21.77
C LEU A 3 -17.67 -36.60 20.42
N LEU A 4 -18.79 -35.91 20.19
CA LEU A 4 -19.14 -35.17 18.99
C LEU A 4 -18.39 -33.83 18.99
N VAL A 5 -17.81 -33.51 17.83
CA VAL A 5 -17.21 -32.22 17.51
C VAL A 5 -18.32 -31.19 17.39
N PHE A 6 -18.40 -30.25 18.33
CA PHE A 6 -19.33 -29.13 18.24
C PHE A 6 -18.68 -27.99 17.44
N ARG A 7 -19.15 -27.80 16.20
CA ARG A 7 -18.77 -26.68 15.32
C ARG A 7 -19.58 -25.45 15.75
N SER A 8 -18.92 -24.43 16.27
CA SER A 8 -19.54 -23.17 16.64
C SER A 8 -19.75 -22.29 15.40
N THR A 9 -20.98 -22.20 14.91
CA THR A 9 -21.40 -21.21 13.91
C THR A 9 -22.06 -20.04 14.63
N ALA A 10 -21.29 -18.98 14.87
CA ALA A 10 -21.81 -17.74 15.45
C ALA A 10 -22.63 -16.97 14.40
N THR A 11 -23.96 -16.95 14.56
CA THR A 11 -24.85 -16.06 13.82
C THR A 11 -24.91 -14.71 14.52
N MET A 12 -24.43 -13.64 13.88
CA MET A 12 -24.57 -12.27 14.38
C MET A 12 -26.04 -11.85 14.41
N ARG A 13 -26.53 -11.53 15.61
CA ARG A 13 -27.89 -11.07 15.87
C ARG A 13 -27.92 -9.54 15.75
N TRP A 14 -28.41 -9.04 14.63
CA TRP A 14 -28.69 -7.63 14.39
C TRP A 14 -30.06 -7.28 14.99
N LEU A 15 -30.15 -6.27 15.84
CA LEU A 15 -31.41 -5.62 16.18
C LEU A 15 -31.27 -4.12 15.93
N SER A 16 -32.02 -3.63 14.95
CA SER A 16 -32.29 -2.22 14.72
C SER A 16 -33.75 -1.94 15.07
N THR A 17 -33.96 -0.92 15.90
CA THR A 17 -35.26 -0.29 16.12
C THR A 17 -35.18 1.13 15.57
N SER A 18 -35.93 1.39 14.50
CA SER A 18 -36.07 2.71 13.89
C SER A 18 -37.16 3.51 14.61
N THR A 19 -36.77 4.59 15.29
CA THR A 19 -37.68 5.66 15.66
C THR A 19 -37.41 6.85 14.76
N ALA A 20 -38.37 7.14 13.88
CA ALA A 20 -38.34 8.29 13.00
C ALA A 20 -38.79 9.54 13.77
N THR A 21 -37.91 10.53 13.88
CA THR A 21 -38.28 11.92 14.15
C THR A 21 -37.43 12.80 13.26
N ASP A 22 -38.14 13.53 12.41
CA ASP A 22 -37.67 14.44 11.36
C ASP A 22 -37.17 15.77 11.95
N MET A 23 -36.43 16.53 11.12
CA MET A 23 -35.96 17.91 11.30
C MET A 23 -34.68 18.15 12.13
N ALA A 24 -33.58 18.49 11.45
CA ALA A 24 -33.16 19.89 11.26
C ALA A 24 -31.66 20.02 10.89
N MET A 25 -31.43 20.84 9.86
CA MET A 25 -30.23 21.65 9.59
C MET A 25 -28.92 20.94 9.17
N SER A 26 -28.79 20.85 7.84
CA SER A 26 -27.58 20.79 7.02
C SER A 26 -26.27 21.19 7.70
N LEU A 27 -25.44 20.19 8.01
CA LEU A 27 -24.00 20.34 8.18
C LEU A 27 -23.33 19.68 6.98
N MET A 28 -22.79 20.55 6.11
CA MET A 28 -21.93 20.29 4.96
C MET A 28 -21.68 18.81 4.64
N ALA A 29 -22.40 18.33 3.64
CA ALA A 29 -21.94 17.26 2.78
C ALA A 29 -20.56 17.65 2.21
N THR A 30 -19.50 17.16 2.82
CA THR A 30 -18.26 16.88 2.09
C THR A 30 -18.21 15.38 1.81
N SER A 31 -19.18 14.94 1.02
CA SER A 31 -19.02 13.78 0.15
C SER A 31 -17.84 14.09 -0.77
N THR A 32 -16.62 13.86 -0.31
CA THR A 32 -15.47 13.68 -1.21
C THR A 32 -15.51 12.23 -1.69
N THR A 33 -16.56 11.90 -2.43
CA THR A 33 -16.51 10.84 -3.43
C THR A 33 -15.58 11.33 -4.54
N VAL A 34 -14.28 11.26 -4.29
CA VAL A 34 -13.28 11.19 -5.36
C VAL A 34 -13.26 9.75 -5.86
N THR A 35 -14.28 9.38 -6.63
CA THR A 35 -14.11 8.37 -7.68
C THR A 35 -13.36 9.05 -8.83
N LYS A 36 -12.11 9.44 -8.57
CA LYS A 36 -11.19 9.99 -9.56
C LYS A 36 -10.40 8.80 -10.08
N ASP A 37 -10.47 8.54 -11.40
CA ASP A 37 -9.85 7.42 -12.10
C ASP A 37 -8.51 6.99 -11.48
N ASN A 38 -8.56 5.95 -10.64
CA ASN A 38 -7.37 5.41 -9.98
C ASN A 38 -6.40 4.78 -11.00
N LYS A 39 -6.87 4.51 -12.23
CA LYS A 39 -6.11 3.89 -13.33
C LYS A 39 -4.82 4.64 -13.69
N ASN A 40 -4.73 5.94 -13.40
CA ASN A 40 -3.55 6.76 -13.67
C ASN A 40 -2.69 7.04 -12.44
N SER A 41 -2.86 6.35 -11.31
CA SER A 41 -1.93 6.55 -10.18
C SER A 41 -0.59 5.84 -10.41
N LEU A 42 0.49 6.39 -9.84
CA LEU A 42 1.83 5.80 -9.89
C LEU A 42 1.80 4.33 -9.46
N TYR A 43 1.04 4.01 -8.40
CA TYR A 43 0.86 2.63 -7.95
C TYR A 43 0.27 1.74 -9.05
N HIS A 44 -0.76 2.16 -9.78
CA HIS A 44 -1.39 1.30 -10.80
C HIS A 44 -0.39 0.93 -11.89
N ARG A 45 0.41 1.90 -12.36
CA ARG A 45 1.51 1.64 -13.30
C ARG A 45 2.54 0.67 -12.73
N LEU A 46 2.98 0.90 -11.49
CA LEU A 46 3.93 0.00 -10.80
C LEU A 46 3.37 -1.40 -10.56
N SER A 47 2.07 -1.50 -10.31
CA SER A 47 1.39 -2.77 -10.03
C SER A 47 1.18 -3.61 -11.29
N ALA A 48 1.07 -2.98 -12.46
CA ALA A 48 0.94 -3.65 -13.75
C ALA A 48 2.25 -4.31 -14.20
N LEU A 49 3.38 -3.96 -13.57
CA LEU A 49 4.70 -4.48 -13.93
C LEU A 49 4.83 -5.98 -13.73
N ARG A 50 5.49 -6.60 -14.72
CA ARG A 50 6.08 -7.92 -14.60
C ARG A 50 7.31 -7.83 -13.70
N ARG A 51 7.74 -8.98 -13.16
CA ARG A 51 8.91 -9.06 -12.26
C ARG A 51 10.21 -8.57 -12.91
N THR A 52 10.29 -8.60 -14.23
CA THR A 52 11.48 -8.25 -15.02
C THR A 52 11.59 -6.77 -15.34
N GLU A 53 10.53 -5.99 -15.15
CA GLU A 53 10.51 -4.58 -15.53
C GLU A 53 11.04 -3.73 -14.38
N ALA A 54 11.92 -2.78 -14.71
CA ALA A 54 12.58 -1.93 -13.73
C ALA A 54 11.62 -0.83 -13.25
N VAL A 55 11.25 -0.86 -11.97
CA VAL A 55 10.39 0.14 -11.34
C VAL A 55 10.97 1.56 -11.46
N GLY A 56 12.31 1.69 -11.40
CA GLY A 56 12.99 2.98 -11.54
C GLY A 56 12.69 3.70 -12.85
N ASP A 57 12.68 2.98 -13.97
CA ASP A 57 12.47 3.57 -15.30
C ASP A 57 11.06 4.18 -15.43
N ILE A 58 10.06 3.57 -14.79
CA ILE A 58 8.67 4.07 -14.79
C ILE A 58 8.51 5.28 -13.91
N ILE A 59 9.23 5.34 -12.78
CA ILE A 59 9.21 6.52 -11.93
C ILE A 59 9.91 7.68 -12.68
N ASP A 60 11.00 7.41 -13.39
CA ASP A 60 11.68 8.41 -14.21
C ASP A 60 10.82 8.85 -15.41
N GLU A 61 10.12 7.94 -16.07
CA GLU A 61 9.14 8.27 -17.12
C GLU A 61 7.99 9.14 -16.56
N TRP A 62 7.50 8.79 -15.37
CA TRP A 62 6.46 9.57 -14.70
C TRP A 62 6.91 11.01 -14.43
N GLU A 63 8.16 11.23 -14.06
CA GLU A 63 8.71 12.57 -13.93
C GLU A 63 8.90 13.28 -15.27
N LYS A 64 9.31 12.57 -16.32
CA LYS A 64 9.41 13.11 -17.69
C LYS A 64 8.05 13.57 -18.22
N GLU A 65 6.95 12.96 -17.80
CA GLU A 65 5.58 13.43 -18.07
C GLU A 65 5.24 14.74 -17.33
N GLY A 66 6.17 15.34 -16.60
CA GLY A 66 5.97 16.57 -15.83
C GLY A 66 5.18 16.37 -14.54
N LYS A 67 5.02 15.11 -14.10
CA LYS A 67 4.29 14.80 -12.87
C LYS A 67 5.27 14.66 -11.71
N PRO A 68 5.22 15.53 -10.68
CA PRO A 68 6.14 15.43 -9.56
C PRO A 68 5.87 14.14 -8.77
N VAL A 69 6.93 13.38 -8.50
CA VAL A 69 6.88 12.21 -7.64
C VAL A 69 6.84 12.68 -6.19
N LYS A 70 5.66 12.64 -5.58
CA LYS A 70 5.49 13.02 -4.17
C LYS A 70 5.88 11.87 -3.24
N ARG A 71 6.48 12.20 -2.10
CA ARG A 71 6.83 11.22 -1.05
C ARG A 71 5.64 10.34 -0.64
N GLU A 72 4.46 10.93 -0.50
CA GLU A 72 3.22 10.21 -0.15
C GLU A 72 2.86 9.14 -1.18
N GLN A 73 3.07 9.42 -2.48
CA GLN A 73 2.80 8.46 -3.55
C GLN A 73 3.77 7.29 -3.50
N ILE A 74 5.04 7.56 -3.19
CA ILE A 74 6.06 6.52 -3.00
C ILE A 74 5.70 5.63 -1.81
N ILE A 75 5.44 6.22 -0.63
CA ILE A 75 5.07 5.47 0.57
C ILE A 75 3.80 4.64 0.34
N SER A 76 2.77 5.23 -0.28
CA SER A 76 1.53 4.52 -0.61
C SER A 76 1.78 3.37 -1.59
N SER A 77 2.63 3.56 -2.58
CA SER A 77 2.97 2.50 -3.55
C SER A 77 3.73 1.35 -2.89
N VAL A 78 4.71 1.64 -2.04
CA VAL A 78 5.44 0.64 -1.25
C VAL A 78 4.49 -0.14 -0.35
N TYR A 79 3.58 0.55 0.35
CA TYR A 79 2.58 -0.09 1.21
C TYR A 79 1.70 -1.08 0.42
N GLN A 80 1.20 -0.67 -0.72
CA GLN A 80 0.34 -1.50 -1.56
C GLN A 80 1.10 -2.68 -2.19
N LEU A 81 2.35 -2.48 -2.63
CA LEU A 81 3.21 -3.56 -3.11
C LEU A 81 3.54 -4.59 -2.02
N ARG A 82 3.76 -4.14 -0.78
CA ARG A 82 3.97 -5.03 0.37
C ARG A 82 2.72 -5.84 0.69
N LYS A 83 1.52 -5.22 0.61
CA LYS A 83 0.24 -5.91 0.75
C LYS A 83 0.03 -6.96 -0.34
N ALA A 84 0.45 -6.66 -1.56
CA ALA A 84 0.42 -7.57 -2.71
C ALA A 84 1.57 -8.60 -2.72
N LYS A 85 2.44 -8.63 -1.70
CA LYS A 85 3.65 -9.47 -1.61
C LYS A 85 4.61 -9.32 -2.79
N LYS A 86 4.60 -8.16 -3.48
CA LYS A 86 5.53 -7.81 -4.56
C LYS A 86 6.79 -7.15 -3.99
N TYR A 87 7.54 -7.90 -3.19
CA TYR A 87 8.64 -7.35 -2.41
C TYR A 87 9.82 -6.85 -3.27
N HIS A 88 10.16 -7.53 -4.38
CA HIS A 88 11.23 -7.07 -5.28
C HIS A 88 10.93 -5.69 -5.87
N HIS A 89 9.70 -5.45 -6.34
CA HIS A 89 9.29 -4.13 -6.84
C HIS A 89 9.38 -3.07 -5.75
N ALA A 90 9.02 -3.40 -4.51
CA ALA A 90 9.13 -2.47 -3.39
C ALA A 90 10.60 -2.13 -3.05
N ILE A 91 11.52 -3.08 -3.17
CA ILE A 91 12.97 -2.83 -3.00
C ILE A 91 13.49 -1.91 -4.11
N GLN A 92 13.09 -2.14 -5.36
CA GLN A 92 13.51 -1.28 -6.48
C GLN A 92 13.05 0.18 -6.30
N ILE A 93 11.91 0.43 -5.63
CA ILE A 93 11.50 1.80 -5.27
C ILE A 93 12.51 2.43 -4.29
N TYR A 94 12.96 1.68 -3.29
CA TYR A 94 13.95 2.17 -2.34
C TYR A 94 15.32 2.38 -2.97
N ASP A 95 15.74 1.49 -3.88
CA ASP A 95 16.96 1.68 -4.67
C ASP A 95 16.88 2.97 -5.52
N TRP A 96 15.72 3.23 -6.12
CA TRP A 96 15.47 4.47 -6.86
C TRP A 96 15.53 5.71 -5.94
N MET A 97 14.92 5.65 -4.75
CA MET A 97 14.99 6.74 -3.76
C MET A 97 16.43 7.05 -3.33
N GLU A 98 17.23 6.02 -3.07
CA GLU A 98 18.63 6.15 -2.64
C GLU A 98 19.50 6.78 -3.73
N LYS A 99 19.35 6.33 -4.99
CA LYS A 99 20.05 6.90 -6.15
C LYS A 99 19.78 8.38 -6.35
N ARG A 100 18.54 8.81 -6.07
CA ARG A 100 18.10 10.20 -6.22
C ARG A 100 18.48 11.09 -5.02
N LYS A 101 19.26 10.57 -4.06
CA LYS A 101 19.59 11.23 -2.79
C LYS A 101 18.35 11.72 -2.04
N ASN A 102 17.23 11.02 -2.21
CA ASN A 102 16.01 11.38 -1.50
C ASN A 102 16.21 11.05 -0.01
N THR A 103 15.75 11.93 0.88
CA THR A 103 15.96 11.74 2.32
C THR A 103 15.09 10.60 2.84
N MET A 104 15.69 9.42 2.97
CA MET A 104 15.10 8.29 3.67
C MET A 104 15.18 8.55 5.17
N ASN A 105 14.08 8.30 5.89
CA ASN A 105 14.05 8.38 7.34
C ASN A 105 14.25 6.98 7.96
N ASN A 106 14.42 6.91 9.27
CA ASN A 106 14.63 5.63 9.97
C ASN A 106 13.51 4.61 9.72
N ALA A 107 12.27 5.07 9.51
CA ALA A 107 11.15 4.19 9.18
C ALA A 107 11.28 3.59 7.77
N ASP A 108 11.75 4.37 6.79
CA ASP A 108 12.03 3.89 5.44
C ASP A 108 13.13 2.82 5.45
N HIS A 109 14.22 3.06 6.21
CA HIS A 109 15.29 2.07 6.39
C HIS A 109 14.76 0.78 7.03
N ALA A 110 13.95 0.88 8.08
CA ALA A 110 13.34 -0.29 8.72
C ALA A 110 12.43 -1.08 7.76
N ILE A 111 11.66 -0.39 6.91
CA ILE A 111 10.84 -1.04 5.89
C ILE A 111 11.72 -1.75 4.86
N ARG A 112 12.81 -1.12 4.39
CA ARG A 112 13.73 -1.77 3.42
C ARG A 112 14.39 -3.01 4.01
N ILE A 113 14.81 -2.98 5.28
CA ILE A 113 15.34 -4.13 6.01
C ILE A 113 14.29 -5.26 6.06
N ASP A 114 13.03 -4.96 6.39
CA ASP A 114 11.92 -5.93 6.36
C ASP A 114 11.73 -6.54 4.95
N LEU A 115 11.81 -5.73 3.89
CA LEU A 115 11.66 -6.20 2.52
C LEU A 115 12.83 -7.09 2.08
N LEU A 116 14.07 -6.74 2.41
CA LEU A 116 15.28 -7.52 2.12
C LEU A 116 15.23 -8.88 2.83
N SER A 117 14.85 -8.89 4.12
CA SER A 117 14.72 -10.14 4.88
C SER A 117 13.70 -11.10 4.27
N LYS A 118 12.62 -10.58 3.67
CA LYS A 118 11.55 -11.36 3.03
C LYS A 118 11.87 -11.83 1.62
N THR A 119 12.82 -11.21 0.94
CA THR A 119 13.18 -11.54 -0.45
C THR A 119 14.40 -12.44 -0.50
N ASP A 120 15.48 -12.01 0.12
CA ASP A 120 16.81 -12.62 -0.01
C ASP A 120 17.30 -13.23 1.32
N GLY A 121 16.52 -13.08 2.40
CA GLY A 121 16.81 -13.64 3.72
C GLY A 121 17.51 -12.66 4.67
N VAL A 122 17.71 -13.11 5.91
CA VAL A 122 18.21 -12.28 7.01
C VAL A 122 19.62 -11.73 6.73
N ALA A 123 20.49 -12.51 6.10
CA ALA A 123 21.85 -12.07 5.76
C ALA A 123 21.86 -10.84 4.83
N SER A 124 20.92 -10.74 3.88
CA SER A 124 20.81 -9.54 3.03
C SER A 124 20.35 -8.32 3.82
N ALA A 125 19.48 -8.51 4.81
CA ALA A 125 19.02 -7.43 5.68
C ALA A 125 20.14 -6.93 6.60
N GLU A 126 20.94 -7.85 7.16
CA GLU A 126 22.11 -7.52 7.99
C GLU A 126 23.20 -6.80 7.19
N LYS A 127 23.42 -7.17 5.93
CA LYS A 127 24.38 -6.48 5.06
C LYS A 127 24.00 -5.02 4.78
N TYR A 128 22.72 -4.71 4.83
CA TYR A 128 22.22 -3.35 4.58
C TYR A 128 22.20 -2.48 5.84
N PHE A 129 22.12 -3.08 7.02
CA PHE A 129 22.14 -2.39 8.32
C PHE A 129 23.56 -1.96 8.70
#